data_AF-A0A954WIY4-F1
#
_entry.id   AF-A0A954WIY4-F1
#
_cell.length_a   1.000
_cell.length_b   1.000
_cell.length_c   1.000
_cell.angle_alpha   90.00
_cell.angle_beta   90.00
_cell.angle_gamma   90.00
#
_symmetry.space_group_name_H-M   'P 1'
#
loop_
_entity.id
_entity.type
_entity.pdbx_description
1 polymer ?
#
loop_
_entity_poly.entity_id
_entity_poly.type
_entity_poly.pdbx_seq_one_letter_code
_entity_poly.pdbx_strand_id
1 'polypeptide(L)'
;MSPNDYGRSLICRSPSGGKTTTMPQFVILHHTLPRGFQRPSHWDLMFEWGDALRTWAIEQTPDSAESQTALALPPHRLAYLTYEGPVSGNRGYVARWDEGHYTVEVADDQRLICAVQGQRLRGRIELIRQSESLDTWLYQFFRNRSA
;
A
#
# COMPACT_ATOMS: atom_id res chain seq x y z
N MET A 1 0.47 -3.96 41.64
CA MET A 1 -0.67 -4.90 41.50
C MET A 1 -1.83 -4.11 40.94
N SER A 2 -2.19 -4.45 39.70
CA SER A 2 -3.31 -4.10 38.79
C SER A 2 -4.65 -3.61 39.36
N PRO A 3 -5.63 -3.21 38.50
CA PRO A 3 -5.56 -2.53 37.19
C PRO A 3 -6.75 -1.54 36.96
N ASN A 4 -6.92 -1.07 35.72
CA ASN A 4 -8.15 -0.49 35.13
C ASN A 4 -8.45 1.00 35.36
N ASP A 5 -7.92 1.84 34.48
CA ASP A 5 -8.72 2.93 33.90
C ASP A 5 -8.18 3.36 32.52
N TYR A 6 -8.61 2.66 31.45
CA TYR A 6 -8.49 3.16 30.09
C TYR A 6 -9.80 2.94 29.35
N GLY A 7 -10.85 3.59 29.85
CA GLY A 7 -11.95 4.02 29.01
C GLY A 7 -11.59 5.35 28.36
N ARG A 8 -11.33 5.35 27.05
CA ARG A 8 -11.75 6.45 26.15
C ARG A 8 -11.63 6.01 24.69
N SER A 9 -12.79 5.57 24.20
CA SER A 9 -13.17 5.58 22.80
C SER A 9 -12.74 6.89 22.13
N LEU A 10 -11.70 6.83 21.30
CA LEU A 10 -11.35 7.88 20.35
C LEU A 10 -12.28 7.73 19.16
N ILE A 11 -13.49 8.25 19.32
CA ILE A 11 -14.39 8.54 18.21
C ILE A 11 -13.69 9.64 17.40
N CYS A 12 -13.14 9.29 16.23
CA CYS A 12 -12.62 10.26 15.27
C CYS A 12 -13.76 11.21 14.89
N ARG A 13 -13.78 12.41 15.48
CA ARG A 13 -14.66 13.50 15.05
C ARG A 13 -14.07 14.12 13.80
N SER A 14 -14.77 13.97 12.68
CA SER A 14 -14.49 14.68 11.44
C SER A 14 -14.68 16.19 11.64
N PRO A 15 -13.77 17.07 11.15
CA PRO A 15 -14.03 18.50 11.11
C PRO A 15 -14.97 18.83 9.95
N SER A 16 -15.94 19.71 10.23
CA SER A 16 -16.84 20.30 9.24
C SER A 16 -16.08 21.20 8.28
N GLY A 17 -16.10 20.86 6.99
CA GLY A 17 -15.63 21.70 5.91
C GLY A 17 -15.82 20.90 4.62
N GLY A 18 -16.65 21.40 3.70
CA GLY A 18 -17.03 20.71 2.48
C GLY A 18 -15.83 20.32 1.63
N LYS A 19 -15.31 19.10 1.84
CA LYS A 19 -14.52 18.37 0.87
C LYS A 19 -15.49 17.40 0.21
N THR A 20 -15.63 17.50 -1.10
CA THR A 20 -16.05 16.35 -1.90
C THR A 20 -15.24 15.15 -1.42
N THR A 21 -15.89 14.13 -0.87
CA THR A 21 -15.23 12.90 -0.41
C THR A 21 -14.70 12.17 -1.64
N THR A 22 -13.55 12.60 -2.16
CA THR A 22 -12.82 11.86 -3.18
C THR A 22 -12.44 10.53 -2.56
N MET A 23 -12.80 9.43 -3.24
CA MET A 23 -12.38 8.10 -2.80
C MET A 23 -10.85 8.07 -2.69
N PRO A 24 -10.28 7.42 -1.66
CA PRO A 24 -8.83 7.39 -1.49
C PRO A 24 -8.17 6.63 -2.64
N GLN A 25 -6.99 7.09 -3.04
CA GLN A 25 -6.28 6.59 -4.21
C GLN A 25 -5.23 5.54 -3.83
N PHE A 26 -4.97 4.62 -4.76
CA PHE A 26 -3.80 3.77 -4.72
C PHE A 26 -3.00 3.93 -6.01
N VAL A 27 -1.69 3.72 -5.90
CA VAL A 27 -0.79 3.65 -7.04
C VAL A 27 0.15 2.47 -6.87
N ILE A 28 0.51 1.83 -7.97
CA ILE A 28 1.57 0.84 -8.01
C ILE A 28 2.62 1.34 -8.99
N LEU A 29 3.84 1.55 -8.50
CA LEU A 29 4.97 1.97 -9.33
C LEU A 29 5.92 0.80 -9.52
N HIS A 30 6.34 0.55 -10.76
CA HIS A 30 7.48 -0.32 -11.02
C HIS A 30 8.76 0.48 -10.79
N HIS A 31 9.49 0.14 -9.74
CA HIS A 31 10.75 0.75 -9.36
C HIS A 31 11.92 -0.02 -9.98
N THR A 32 12.44 0.50 -11.07
CA THR A 32 13.61 -0.08 -11.75
C THR A 32 14.89 0.43 -11.10
N LEU A 33 15.67 -0.48 -10.51
CA LEU A 33 16.96 -0.17 -9.89
C LEU A 33 18.15 -0.48 -10.83
N PRO A 34 19.28 0.23 -10.70
CA PRO A 34 20.50 -0.11 -11.44
C PRO A 34 21.00 -1.52 -11.10
N ARG A 35 21.69 -2.16 -12.05
CA ARG A 35 22.36 -3.45 -11.78
C ARG A 35 23.36 -3.30 -10.64
N GLY A 36 23.38 -4.26 -9.71
CA GLY A 36 24.30 -4.28 -8.57
C GLY A 36 23.84 -3.47 -7.35
N PHE A 37 22.63 -2.89 -7.37
CA PHE A 37 22.02 -2.35 -6.15
C PHE A 37 21.71 -3.45 -5.13
N GLN A 38 21.60 -3.09 -3.85
CA GLN A 38 21.38 -4.04 -2.75
C GLN A 38 20.03 -4.79 -2.85
N ARG A 39 19.06 -4.23 -3.59
CA ARG A 39 17.74 -4.81 -3.81
C ARG A 39 17.46 -4.88 -5.32
N PRO A 40 16.78 -5.92 -5.82
CA PRO A 40 16.32 -5.96 -7.21
C PRO A 40 15.24 -4.90 -7.48
N SER A 41 14.98 -4.65 -8.77
CA SER A 41 13.77 -3.93 -9.20
C SER A 41 12.53 -4.62 -8.66
N HIS A 42 11.53 -3.84 -8.28
CA HIS A 42 10.36 -4.30 -7.55
C HIS A 42 9.17 -3.37 -7.85
N TRP A 43 8.01 -3.67 -7.27
CA TRP A 43 6.82 -2.86 -7.34
C TRP A 43 6.54 -2.21 -5.99
N ASP A 44 6.44 -0.89 -5.97
CA ASP A 44 5.96 -0.15 -4.80
C ASP A 44 4.43 -0.06 -4.85
N LEU A 45 3.76 -0.81 -3.98
CA LEU A 45 2.33 -0.71 -3.73
C LEU A 45 2.08 0.39 -2.70
N MET A 46 1.32 1.41 -3.08
CA MET A 46 1.09 2.59 -2.25
C MET A 46 -0.40 2.89 -2.10
N PHE A 47 -0.85 3.10 -0.86
CA PHE A 47 -2.22 3.50 -0.53
C PHE A 47 -2.23 4.86 0.16
N GLU A 48 -3.06 5.79 -0.33
CA GLU A 48 -3.29 7.09 0.30
C GLU A 48 -3.91 6.93 1.69
N TRP A 49 -3.23 7.42 2.73
CA TRP A 49 -3.62 7.25 4.12
C TRP A 49 -3.41 8.53 4.92
N GLY A 50 -4.43 9.39 4.95
CA GLY A 50 -4.32 10.70 5.59
C GLY A 50 -3.46 11.66 4.78
N ASP A 51 -2.28 12.00 5.27
CA ASP A 51 -1.34 12.95 4.66
C ASP A 51 -0.12 12.30 4.00
N ALA A 52 -0.07 10.96 3.98
CA ALA A 52 1.02 10.18 3.42
C ALA A 52 0.51 8.93 2.67
N LEU A 53 1.42 8.23 2.02
CA LEU A 53 1.20 6.93 1.40
C LEU A 53 1.75 5.84 2.31
N ARG A 54 0.94 4.84 2.66
CA ARG A 54 1.47 3.59 3.21
C ARG A 54 2.02 2.77 2.06
N THR A 55 3.26 2.31 2.19
CA THR A 55 4.02 1.74 1.07
C THR A 55 4.58 0.37 1.41
N TRP A 56 4.47 -0.55 0.46
CA TRP A 56 5.13 -1.86 0.49
C TRP A 56 5.87 -2.10 -0.81
N ALA A 57 7.09 -2.64 -0.74
CA ALA A 57 7.82 -3.16 -1.88
C ALA A 57 7.51 -4.65 -2.08
N ILE A 58 7.11 -5.03 -3.29
CA ILE A 58 6.71 -6.37 -3.69
C ILE A 58 7.61 -6.83 -4.85
N GLU A 59 8.15 -8.04 -4.78
CA GLU A 59 9.21 -8.48 -5.71
C GLU A 59 8.72 -9.06 -7.05
N GLN A 60 7.54 -9.68 -7.09
CA GLN A 60 6.94 -10.18 -8.33
C GLN A 60 5.84 -9.24 -8.80
N THR A 61 5.28 -9.51 -9.99
CA THR A 61 4.23 -8.66 -10.53
C THR A 61 3.01 -8.62 -9.58
N PRO A 62 2.38 -7.45 -9.37
CA PRO A 62 1.28 -7.33 -8.42
C PRO A 62 0.04 -8.15 -8.76
N ASP A 63 -0.10 -8.60 -10.01
CA ASP A 63 -1.21 -9.44 -10.48
C ASP A 63 -0.94 -10.96 -10.37
N SER A 64 0.19 -11.36 -9.78
CA SER A 64 0.47 -12.77 -9.49
C SER A 64 -0.66 -13.42 -8.68
N ALA A 65 -1.03 -14.64 -9.06
CA ALA A 65 -2.01 -15.44 -8.34
C ALA A 65 -1.43 -16.08 -7.08
N GLU A 66 -0.10 -16.14 -6.96
CA GLU A 66 0.59 -16.68 -5.79
C GLU A 66 0.87 -15.58 -4.75
N SER A 67 0.88 -15.98 -3.48
CA SER A 67 1.24 -15.10 -2.40
C SER A 67 2.75 -14.81 -2.44
N GLN A 68 3.13 -13.58 -2.13
CA GLN A 68 4.53 -13.16 -2.20
C GLN A 68 4.88 -12.21 -1.07
N THR A 69 6.16 -12.13 -0.75
CA THR A 69 6.66 -11.23 0.29
C THR A 69 6.46 -9.77 -0.11
N ALA A 70 6.01 -8.97 0.86
CA ALA A 70 5.90 -7.54 0.77
C ALA A 70 6.65 -6.90 1.94
N LEU A 71 7.61 -6.03 1.65
CA LEU A 71 8.37 -5.32 2.67
C LEU A 71 7.75 -3.95 2.93
N ALA A 72 7.31 -3.68 4.15
CA ALA A 72 6.83 -2.36 4.54
C ALA A 72 7.96 -1.34 4.47
N LEU A 73 7.70 -0.20 3.83
CA LEU A 73 8.64 0.90 3.69
C LEU A 73 8.15 2.13 4.49
N PRO A 74 9.05 3.09 4.77
CA PRO A 74 8.65 4.37 5.33
C PRO A 74 7.54 5.02 4.50
N PRO A 75 6.61 5.76 5.13
CA PRO A 75 5.54 6.43 4.41
C PRO A 75 6.07 7.35 3.31
N HIS A 76 5.46 7.28 2.13
CA HIS A 76 5.82 8.12 0.99
C HIS A 76 4.96 9.38 0.91
N ARG A 77 5.45 10.40 0.22
CA ARG A 77 4.69 11.66 0.02
C ARG A 77 3.56 11.43 -0.97
N LEU A 78 2.42 12.09 -0.77
CA LEU A 78 1.27 12.02 -1.69
C LEU A 78 1.61 12.36 -3.16
N ALA A 79 2.65 13.15 -3.39
CA ALA A 79 3.15 13.46 -4.74
C ALA A 79 3.48 12.21 -5.58
N TYR A 80 3.79 11.07 -4.93
CA TYR A 80 4.06 9.81 -5.63
C TYR A 80 2.82 9.16 -6.27
N LEU A 81 1.60 9.61 -5.94
CA LEU A 81 0.39 9.19 -6.66
C LEU A 81 0.49 9.49 -8.16
N THR A 82 1.08 10.63 -8.52
CA THR A 82 1.17 11.10 -9.90
C THR A 82 2.58 11.11 -10.46
N TYR A 83 3.60 10.93 -9.61
CA TYR A 83 5.00 11.02 -10.02
C TYR A 83 5.46 9.78 -10.80
N GLU A 84 6.15 10.04 -11.91
CA GLU A 84 6.98 9.08 -12.64
C GLU A 84 8.29 9.78 -12.95
N GLY A 85 9.42 9.08 -12.83
CA GLY A 85 10.70 9.76 -12.96
C GLY A 85 11.86 9.11 -12.22
N PRO A 86 13.05 9.74 -12.32
CA PRO A 86 14.24 9.31 -11.61
C PRO A 86 14.12 9.52 -10.10
N VAL A 87 14.48 8.49 -9.33
CA VAL A 87 14.54 8.56 -7.87
C VAL A 87 15.91 9.11 -7.44
N SER A 88 15.89 10.10 -6.55
CA SER A 88 17.09 10.78 -6.05
C SER A 88 18.15 9.83 -5.51
N GLY A 89 19.43 10.23 -5.59
CA GLY A 89 20.56 9.44 -5.08
C GLY A 89 20.92 8.25 -5.97
N ASN A 90 20.67 8.36 -7.28
CA ASN A 90 20.89 7.28 -8.27
C ASN A 90 20.18 5.96 -7.89
N ARG A 91 19.02 6.07 -7.25
CA ARG A 91 18.19 4.94 -6.83
C ARG A 91 17.24 4.51 -7.96
N GLY A 92 17.62 4.67 -9.22
CA GLY A 92 16.83 4.20 -10.36
C GLY A 92 15.65 5.10 -10.75
N TYR A 93 14.61 4.49 -11.33
CA TYR A 93 13.46 5.18 -11.93
C TYR A 93 12.15 4.50 -11.52
N VAL A 94 11.09 5.27 -11.31
CA VAL A 94 9.73 4.77 -11.08
C VAL A 94 8.83 5.07 -12.26
N ALA A 95 8.11 4.07 -12.73
CA ALA A 95 7.09 4.19 -13.76
C ALA A 95 5.78 3.60 -13.25
N ARG A 96 4.65 4.21 -13.61
CA ARG A 96 3.33 3.75 -13.17
C ARG A 96 3.02 2.40 -13.78
N TRP A 97 2.72 1.44 -12.93
CA TRP A 97 2.26 0.12 -13.32
C TRP A 97 0.73 0.04 -13.28
N ASP A 98 0.10 0.56 -12.22
CA ASP A 98 -1.36 0.70 -12.11
C ASP A 98 -1.72 1.86 -11.16
N GLU A 99 -2.95 2.34 -11.27
CA GLU A 99 -3.53 3.33 -10.37
C GLU A 99 -5.05 3.20 -10.31
N GLY A 100 -5.63 3.73 -9.25
CA GLY A 100 -7.08 3.81 -9.14
C GLY A 100 -7.53 4.19 -7.74
N HIS A 101 -8.72 3.72 -7.39
CA HIS A 101 -9.32 3.96 -6.08
C HIS A 101 -9.38 2.66 -5.29
N TYR A 102 -9.45 2.79 -3.97
CA TYR A 102 -9.62 1.65 -3.10
C TYR A 102 -10.57 1.95 -1.94
N THR A 103 -11.05 0.89 -1.30
CA THR A 103 -11.78 0.97 -0.03
C THR A 103 -11.17 -0.01 0.96
N VAL A 104 -11.05 0.41 2.21
CA VAL A 104 -10.54 -0.44 3.30
C VAL A 104 -11.66 -1.35 3.78
N GLU A 105 -11.41 -2.66 3.78
CA GLU A 105 -12.29 -3.66 4.38
C GLU A 105 -11.82 -4.03 5.79
N VAL A 106 -10.51 -4.17 5.99
CA VAL A 106 -9.87 -4.46 7.28
C VAL A 106 -8.59 -3.65 7.39
N ALA A 107 -8.38 -2.99 8.52
CA ALA A 107 -7.12 -2.37 8.89
C ALA A 107 -6.89 -2.53 10.40
N ASP A 108 -5.99 -3.42 10.76
CA ASP A 108 -5.51 -3.64 12.12
C ASP A 108 -3.97 -3.76 12.11
N ASP A 109 -3.36 -4.01 13.27
CA ASP A 109 -1.89 -4.07 13.38
C ASP A 109 -1.27 -5.21 12.57
N GLN A 110 -2.03 -6.26 12.28
CA GLN A 110 -1.58 -7.47 11.61
C GLN A 110 -2.08 -7.58 10.15
N ARG A 111 -3.15 -6.88 9.78
CA ARG A 111 -3.80 -7.04 8.48
C ARG A 111 -4.21 -5.71 7.87
N LEU A 112 -3.98 -5.59 6.57
CA LEU A 112 -4.60 -4.59 5.72
C LEU A 112 -5.26 -5.30 4.54
N ILE A 113 -6.55 -5.07 4.36
CA ILE A 113 -7.36 -5.66 3.30
C ILE A 113 -8.09 -4.54 2.59
N CYS A 114 -7.86 -4.43 1.29
CA CYS A 114 -8.42 -3.37 0.46
C CYS A 114 -9.12 -3.97 -0.75
N ALA A 115 -10.33 -3.51 -1.06
CA ALA A 115 -10.90 -3.66 -2.40
C ALA A 115 -10.31 -2.58 -3.30
N VAL A 116 -9.78 -2.96 -4.46
CA VAL A 116 -9.10 -2.06 -5.41
C VAL A 116 -9.81 -2.05 -6.76
N GLN A 117 -9.90 -0.85 -7.33
CA GLN A 117 -10.47 -0.58 -8.65
C GLN A 117 -9.47 0.24 -9.46
N GLY A 118 -8.50 -0.45 -10.06
CA GLY A 118 -7.54 0.13 -10.99
C GLY A 118 -7.79 -0.22 -12.45
N GLN A 119 -6.82 0.12 -13.29
CA GLN A 119 -6.81 -0.26 -14.70
C GLN A 119 -6.43 -1.72 -14.86
N ARG A 120 -5.52 -2.24 -14.02
CA ARG A 120 -5.03 -3.63 -14.06
C ARG A 120 -5.61 -4.49 -12.94
N LEU A 121 -5.52 -4.01 -11.69
CA LEU A 121 -6.03 -4.72 -10.52
C LEU A 121 -7.47 -4.31 -10.24
N ARG A 122 -8.38 -5.26 -10.43
CA ARG A 122 -9.79 -5.15 -10.03
C ARG A 122 -10.13 -6.34 -9.15
N GLY A 123 -10.24 -6.11 -7.86
CA GLY A 123 -10.27 -7.21 -6.91
C GLY A 123 -9.95 -6.79 -5.49
N ARG A 124 -9.36 -7.71 -4.74
CA ARG A 124 -9.02 -7.55 -3.34
C ARG A 124 -7.54 -7.81 -3.14
N ILE A 125 -6.88 -6.90 -2.43
CA ILE A 125 -5.50 -7.05 -1.97
C ILE A 125 -5.54 -7.38 -0.49
N GLU A 126 -4.80 -8.41 -0.08
CA GLU A 126 -4.53 -8.73 1.31
C GLU A 126 -3.05 -8.54 1.61
N LEU A 127 -2.76 -7.87 2.71
CA LEU A 127 -1.45 -7.74 3.33
C LEU A 127 -1.55 -8.28 4.76
N ILE A 128 -0.80 -9.33 5.08
CA ILE A 128 -0.78 -9.97 6.39
C ILE A 128 0.64 -9.93 6.97
N ARG A 129 0.82 -9.26 8.11
CA ARG A 129 2.12 -9.14 8.77
C ARG A 129 2.61 -10.52 9.20
N GLN A 130 3.89 -10.78 8.99
CA GLN A 130 4.55 -12.01 9.41
C GLN A 130 5.05 -11.85 10.85
N SER A 131 4.92 -12.88 11.70
CA SER A 131 5.29 -12.80 13.12
C SER A 131 6.79 -12.67 13.38
N GLU A 132 7.61 -13.12 12.43
CA GLU A 132 9.08 -13.17 12.57
C GLU A 132 9.77 -11.82 12.31
N SER A 133 9.07 -10.86 11.69
CA SER A 133 9.61 -9.55 11.34
C SER A 133 8.51 -8.50 11.32
N LEU A 134 8.74 -7.39 12.00
CA LEU A 134 7.77 -6.29 12.01
C LEU A 134 7.56 -5.70 10.62
N ASP A 135 8.56 -5.70 9.74
CA ASP A 135 8.45 -5.03 8.44
C ASP A 135 8.08 -5.99 7.31
N THR A 136 8.00 -7.30 7.57
CA THR A 136 7.69 -8.30 6.54
C THR A 136 6.20 -8.63 6.56
N TRP A 137 5.59 -8.59 5.38
CA TRP A 137 4.19 -8.91 5.14
C TRP A 137 4.08 -9.96 4.03
N LEU A 138 2.97 -10.69 4.02
CA LEU A 138 2.54 -11.51 2.90
C LEU A 138 1.50 -10.73 2.10
N TYR A 139 1.77 -10.54 0.81
CA TYR A 139 0.86 -9.95 -0.15
C TYR A 139 0.17 -11.03 -0.97
N GLN A 140 -1.14 -10.88 -1.16
CA GLN A 140 -1.93 -11.70 -2.09
C GLN A 140 -2.95 -10.83 -2.80
N PHE A 141 -3.08 -11.03 -4.12
CA PHE A 141 -4.14 -10.44 -4.91
C PHE A 141 -5.19 -11.48 -5.27
N PHE A 142 -6.46 -11.11 -5.11
CA PHE A 142 -7.61 -11.90 -5.52
C PHE A 142 -8.39 -11.12 -6.57
N ARG A 143 -8.34 -11.58 -7.81
CA ARG A 143 -9.10 -10.96 -8.89
C ARG A 143 -10.60 -11.20 -8.68
N ASN A 144 -11.42 -10.18 -8.96
CA ASN A 144 -12.86 -10.37 -9.02
C ASN A 144 -13.18 -11.45 -10.06
N ARG A 145 -13.98 -12.45 -9.69
CA ARG A 145 -14.45 -13.42 -10.68
C ARG A 145 -15.37 -12.70 -11.65
N SER A 146 -15.10 -12.85 -12.95
CA SER A 146 -16.10 -12.53 -13.96
C SER A 146 -17.31 -13.44 -13.73
N ALA A 147 -18.49 -12.84 -13.65
CA ALA A 147 -19.76 -13.56 -13.64
C ALA A 147 -19.94 -14.35 -14.95
#